data_AF-A0A3D4QH19-F1
#
_entry.id   AF-A0A3D4QH19-F1
#
_cell.length_a   1.000
_cell.length_b   1.000
_cell.length_c   1.000
_cell.angle_alpha   90.00
_cell.angle_beta   90.00
_cell.angle_gamma   90.00
#
_symmetry.space_group_name_H-M   'P 1'
#
loop_
_entity.id
_entity.type
_entity.pdbx_description
1 polymer ?
#
loop_
_entity_poly.entity_id
_entity_poly.type
_entity_poly.pdbx_seq_one_letter_code
_entity_poly.pdbx_strand_id
1 'polypeptide(L)'
;WDGNETWLVLGGGALLVAFPMAYSIIMPALYLPFTVMLLGLIFRGVAFEFRFKAERGRRFWNLAFGIGSLVAAVSQGIVLGAYLDGITVVNGVFAGGSFDWLTPFSILTGCAVACGYALLGATWTAMKTEGALRNWAFGLADRMCIGVLFFMVAVSIGTAYLSDEIAGRWFSWPNIGWLAPVPVITALVALLLFRAVRRRDEIAPFVLTLILFLLGFIGLGVSLWPAIIPPGITIWQAAGDPGSQTFLLVGVVVLVPCILGYTAMTYWIFRGKVKADGGYH
;
A
#
# COMPACT_ATOMS: atom_id res chain seq x y z
N TRP A 1 -1.11 -14.23 -7.41
CA TRP A 1 -0.38 -13.59 -6.31
C TRP A 1 1.02 -13.21 -6.80
N ASP A 2 1.66 -14.09 -7.56
CA ASP A 2 2.96 -13.85 -8.23
C ASP A 2 3.02 -12.53 -8.99
N GLY A 3 2.04 -12.26 -9.86
CA GLY A 3 1.98 -11.00 -10.63
C GLY A 3 1.74 -9.74 -9.79
N ASN A 4 1.35 -9.86 -8.51
CA ASN A 4 1.24 -8.71 -7.62
C ASN A 4 2.59 -8.38 -6.95
N GLU A 5 3.43 -9.38 -6.70
CA GLU A 5 4.77 -9.18 -6.14
C GLU A 5 5.71 -8.51 -7.15
N THR A 6 5.51 -8.76 -8.44
CA THR A 6 6.31 -8.11 -9.50
C THR A 6 6.16 -6.59 -9.52
N TRP A 7 5.03 -6.04 -9.08
CA TRP A 7 4.86 -4.58 -8.95
C TRP A 7 5.79 -3.96 -7.90
N LEU A 8 6.06 -4.69 -6.82
CA LEU A 8 6.98 -4.23 -5.78
C LEU A 8 8.41 -4.18 -6.31
N VAL A 9 8.83 -5.21 -7.05
CA VAL A 9 10.16 -5.28 -7.68
C VAL A 9 10.30 -4.19 -8.74
N LEU A 10 9.28 -3.99 -9.57
CA LEU A 10 9.26 -2.93 -10.57
C LEU A 10 9.36 -1.54 -9.92
N GLY A 11 8.67 -1.31 -8.80
CA GLY A 11 8.77 -0.05 -8.04
C GLY A 11 10.19 0.22 -7.54
N GLY A 12 10.84 -0.78 -6.92
CA GLY A 12 12.23 -0.66 -6.45
C GLY A 12 13.24 -0.44 -7.59
N GLY A 13 13.11 -1.18 -8.69
CA GLY A 13 13.95 -1.02 -9.87
C GLY A 13 13.76 0.32 -10.58
N ALA A 14 12.52 0.79 -10.69
CA ALA A 14 12.22 2.11 -11.25
C ALA A 14 12.82 3.22 -10.40
N LEU A 15 12.75 3.12 -9.06
CA LEU A 15 13.38 4.08 -8.15
C LEU A 15 14.90 4.11 -8.34
N LEU A 16 15.55 2.95 -8.47
CA LEU A 16 17.00 2.86 -8.70
C LEU A 16 17.42 3.59 -9.98
N VAL A 17 16.69 3.39 -11.08
CA VAL A 17 17.04 3.97 -12.38
C VAL A 17 16.65 5.45 -12.48
N ALA A 18 15.46 5.81 -11.98
CA ALA A 18 14.96 7.18 -12.08
C ALA A 18 15.60 8.14 -11.06
N PHE A 19 15.86 7.66 -9.84
CA PHE A 19 16.32 8.45 -8.70
C PHE A 19 17.41 7.70 -7.90
N PRO A 20 18.61 7.49 -8.48
CA PRO A 20 19.65 6.67 -7.86
C PRO A 20 20.10 7.20 -6.50
N MET A 21 20.16 8.53 -6.32
CA MET A 21 20.46 9.14 -5.03
C MET A 21 19.39 8.79 -3.99
N ALA A 22 18.11 8.89 -4.36
CA ALA A 22 17.02 8.54 -3.45
C ALA A 22 17.08 7.06 -3.05
N TYR A 23 17.34 6.18 -4.02
CA TYR A 23 17.53 4.75 -3.78
C TYR A 23 18.68 4.48 -2.79
N SER A 24 19.82 5.15 -2.96
CA SER A 24 21.00 4.97 -2.08
C SER A 24 20.78 5.42 -0.63
N ILE A 25 19.79 6.27 -0.37
CA ILE A 25 19.47 6.75 0.97
C ILE A 25 18.33 5.92 1.58
N ILE A 26 17.28 5.65 0.81
CA ILE A 26 16.08 4.94 1.28
C ILE A 26 16.40 3.47 1.59
N MET A 27 17.21 2.80 0.76
CA MET A 27 17.48 1.37 0.92
C MET A 27 18.24 1.05 2.21
N PRO A 28 19.32 1.77 2.58
CA PRO A 28 19.95 1.59 3.89
C PRO A 28 19.04 2.00 5.06
N ALA A 29 18.33 3.13 4.94
CA ALA A 29 17.46 3.64 6.01
C ALA A 29 16.34 2.65 6.39
N LEU A 30 15.78 1.96 5.40
CA LEU A 30 14.65 1.05 5.55
C LEU A 30 15.03 -0.41 5.31
N TYR A 31 16.32 -0.74 5.46
CA TYR A 31 16.87 -2.08 5.22
C TYR A 31 16.16 -3.16 6.05
N LEU A 32 15.96 -2.91 7.35
CA LEU A 32 15.30 -3.86 8.25
C LEU A 32 13.82 -4.07 7.89
N PRO A 33 12.98 -3.02 7.74
CA PRO A 33 11.61 -3.18 7.25
C PRO A 33 11.50 -3.94 5.93
N PHE A 34 12.36 -3.62 4.94
CA PHE A 34 12.36 -4.34 3.65
C PHE A 34 12.76 -5.81 3.81
N THR A 35 13.77 -6.11 4.64
CA THR A 35 14.19 -7.49 4.89
C THR A 35 13.07 -8.29 5.54
N VAL A 36 12.41 -7.73 6.56
CA VAL A 36 11.27 -8.37 7.25
C VAL A 36 10.09 -8.59 6.29
N MET A 37 9.82 -7.61 5.43
CA MET A 37 8.80 -7.72 4.39
C MET A 37 9.11 -8.86 3.41
N LEU A 38 10.34 -8.95 2.90
CA LEU A 38 10.77 -10.00 1.97
C LEU A 38 10.68 -11.39 2.62
N LEU A 39 11.09 -11.52 3.88
CA LEU A 39 10.91 -12.77 4.63
C LEU A 39 9.43 -13.14 4.72
N GLY A 40 8.55 -12.18 5.02
CA GLY A 40 7.10 -12.40 5.05
C GLY A 40 6.54 -12.88 3.71
N LEU A 41 7.00 -12.31 2.59
CA LEU A 41 6.63 -12.72 1.23
C LEU A 41 7.14 -14.13 0.90
N ILE A 42 8.37 -14.47 1.27
CA ILE A 42 8.92 -15.83 1.10
C ILE A 42 8.06 -16.84 1.86
N PHE A 43 7.76 -16.58 3.14
CA PHE A 43 6.90 -17.47 3.92
C PHE A 43 5.51 -17.61 3.31
N ARG A 44 4.95 -16.55 2.75
CA ARG A 44 3.67 -16.58 2.04
C ARG A 44 3.70 -17.51 0.82
N GLY A 45 4.70 -17.37 -0.04
CA GLY A 45 4.87 -18.19 -1.25
C GLY A 45 5.08 -19.67 -0.92
N VAL A 46 6.03 -19.96 -0.01
CA VAL A 46 6.31 -21.32 0.45
C VAL A 46 5.08 -21.95 1.10
N ALA A 47 4.38 -21.22 1.98
CA ALA A 47 3.20 -21.75 2.63
C ALA A 47 2.08 -22.11 1.64
N PHE A 48 1.93 -21.36 0.55
CA PHE A 48 0.94 -21.66 -0.48
C PHE A 48 1.24 -22.99 -1.17
N GLU A 49 2.47 -23.21 -1.65
CA GLU A 49 2.86 -24.45 -2.35
C GLU A 49 2.85 -25.68 -1.43
N PHE A 50 3.38 -25.55 -0.22
CA PHE A 50 3.49 -26.68 0.72
C PHE A 50 2.15 -27.04 1.36
N ARG A 51 1.21 -26.10 1.49
CA ARG A 51 -0.14 -26.38 2.01
C ARG A 51 -0.88 -27.44 1.19
N PHE A 52 -0.73 -27.44 -0.14
CA PHE A 52 -1.37 -28.43 -1.01
C PHE A 52 -0.76 -29.83 -0.87
N LYS A 53 0.54 -29.90 -0.52
CA LYS A 53 1.29 -31.15 -0.36
C LYS A 53 1.24 -31.71 1.07
N ALA A 54 0.83 -30.92 2.05
CA ALA A 54 0.82 -31.31 3.45
C ALA A 54 -0.41 -32.14 3.84
N GLU A 55 -0.20 -33.40 4.24
CA GLU A 55 -1.21 -34.25 4.87
C GLU A 55 -1.33 -33.99 6.39
N ARG A 56 -0.20 -33.77 7.07
CA ARG A 56 -0.12 -33.31 8.47
C ARG A 56 0.48 -31.90 8.51
N GLY A 57 0.01 -31.05 9.45
CA GLY A 57 0.56 -29.70 9.62
C GLY A 57 -0.08 -28.59 8.77
N ARG A 58 -1.24 -28.83 8.13
CA ARG A 58 -1.98 -27.78 7.38
C ARG A 58 -2.26 -26.51 8.20
N ARG A 59 -2.47 -26.64 9.51
CA ARG A 59 -2.66 -25.51 10.43
C ARG A 59 -1.41 -24.62 10.53
N PHE A 60 -0.22 -25.23 10.56
CA PHE A 60 1.04 -24.50 10.58
C PHE A 60 1.22 -23.70 9.30
N TRP A 61 0.98 -24.30 8.13
CA TRP A 61 1.08 -23.60 6.85
C TRP A 61 0.02 -22.50 6.67
N ASN A 62 -1.21 -22.71 7.15
CA ASN A 62 -2.23 -21.64 7.18
C ASN A 62 -1.78 -20.46 8.06
N LEU A 63 -1.18 -20.75 9.22
CA LEU A 63 -0.66 -19.72 10.12
C LEU A 63 0.54 -19.00 9.51
N ALA A 64 1.48 -19.73 8.90
CA ALA A 64 2.63 -19.16 8.20
C ALA A 64 2.19 -18.24 7.05
N PHE A 65 1.18 -18.63 6.28
CA PHE A 65 0.59 -17.79 5.24
C PHE A 65 -0.03 -16.51 5.81
N GLY A 66 -0.81 -16.64 6.89
CA GLY A 66 -1.47 -15.51 7.55
C GLY A 66 -0.46 -14.53 8.17
N ILE A 67 0.49 -15.02 8.94
CA ILE A 67 1.55 -14.22 9.58
C ILE A 67 2.44 -13.59 8.53
N GLY A 68 2.91 -14.34 7.52
CA GLY A 68 3.75 -13.81 6.45
C GLY A 68 3.07 -12.67 5.69
N SER A 69 1.77 -12.82 5.40
CA SER A 69 0.97 -11.77 4.76
C SER A 69 0.78 -10.55 5.65
N LEU A 70 0.54 -10.74 6.96
CA LEU A 70 0.40 -9.65 7.92
C LEU A 70 1.71 -8.89 8.11
N VAL A 71 2.82 -9.61 8.27
CA VAL A 71 4.16 -9.05 8.40
C VAL A 71 4.51 -8.22 7.16
N ALA A 72 4.29 -8.74 5.96
CA ALA A 72 4.52 -7.99 4.73
C ALA A 72 3.68 -6.70 4.68
N ALA A 73 2.39 -6.76 5.04
CA ALA A 73 1.50 -5.59 5.04
C ALA A 73 1.92 -4.53 6.08
N VAL A 74 2.25 -4.96 7.30
CA VAL A 74 2.70 -4.06 8.37
C VAL A 74 4.04 -3.42 7.99
N SER A 75 4.99 -4.19 7.48
CA SER A 75 6.28 -3.67 7.03
C SER A 75 6.12 -2.63 5.90
N GLN A 76 5.19 -2.82 4.97
CA GLN A 76 4.91 -1.82 3.94
C GLN A 76 4.39 -0.50 4.52
N GLY A 77 3.49 -0.58 5.51
CA GLY A 77 3.02 0.63 6.20
C GLY A 77 4.11 1.29 7.03
N ILE A 78 4.96 0.52 7.72
CA ILE A 78 6.12 1.04 8.46
C ILE A 78 7.10 1.76 7.53
N VAL A 79 7.42 1.17 6.37
CA VAL A 79 8.25 1.80 5.33
C VAL A 79 7.67 3.15 4.94
N LEU A 80 6.36 3.21 4.67
CA LEU A 80 5.68 4.43 4.29
C LEU A 80 5.70 5.48 5.41
N GLY A 81 5.43 5.07 6.66
CA GLY A 81 5.43 6.00 7.79
C GLY A 81 6.80 6.52 8.14
N ALA A 82 7.82 5.66 8.16
CA ALA A 82 9.21 6.08 8.39
C ALA A 82 9.70 7.02 7.28
N TYR A 83 9.27 6.79 6.03
CA TYR A 83 9.57 7.68 4.93
C TYR A 83 8.89 9.06 5.06
N LEU A 84 7.66 9.12 5.59
CA LEU A 84 6.95 10.37 5.88
C LEU A 84 7.53 11.13 7.08
N ASP A 85 7.96 10.41 8.12
CA ASP A 85 8.63 10.95 9.33
C ASP A 85 9.96 11.64 8.97
N GLY A 86 10.56 11.23 7.85
CA GLY A 86 11.79 11.78 7.31
C GLY A 86 12.98 10.87 7.56
N ILE A 87 14.02 11.03 6.73
CA ILE A 87 15.24 10.23 6.81
C ILE A 87 16.41 11.16 7.11
N THR A 88 17.19 10.84 8.14
CA THR A 88 18.38 11.61 8.50
C THR A 88 19.47 11.44 7.44
N VAL A 89 19.81 12.54 6.77
CA VAL A 89 20.80 12.57 5.69
C VAL A 89 21.88 13.60 6.01
N VAL A 90 23.14 13.21 5.89
CA VAL A 90 24.30 14.10 6.00
C VAL A 90 25.11 13.97 4.71
N ASN A 91 25.39 15.08 4.04
CA ASN A 91 26.14 15.13 2.77
C ASN A 91 25.59 14.20 1.66
N GLY A 92 24.27 14.03 1.58
CA GLY A 92 23.64 13.16 0.58
C GLY A 92 23.78 11.66 0.87
N VAL A 93 24.23 11.29 2.07
CA VAL A 93 24.35 9.91 2.53
C VAL A 93 23.47 9.70 3.77
N PHE A 94 22.86 8.52 3.87
CA PHE A 94 22.12 8.12 5.07
C PHE A 94 23.04 8.16 6.31
N ALA A 95 22.59 8.86 7.34
CA ALA A 95 23.36 9.06 8.58
C ALA A 95 22.55 8.71 9.85
N GLY A 96 21.37 8.09 9.69
CA GLY A 96 20.53 7.67 10.80
C GLY A 96 20.99 6.36 11.46
N GLY A 97 20.39 6.05 12.60
CA GLY A 97 20.55 4.78 13.30
C GLY A 97 19.74 3.64 12.69
N SER A 98 20.10 2.40 13.03
CA SER A 98 19.45 1.19 12.49
C SER A 98 17.97 1.02 12.88
N PHE A 99 17.48 1.77 13.87
CA PHE A 99 16.10 1.71 14.38
C PHE A 99 15.34 3.02 14.22
N ASP A 100 15.88 4.00 13.50
CA ASP A 100 15.22 5.30 13.30
C ASP A 100 13.88 5.17 12.57
N TRP A 101 13.69 4.08 11.81
CA TRP A 101 12.43 3.74 11.17
C TRP A 101 11.33 3.32 12.16
N LEU A 102 11.65 2.97 13.41
CA LEU A 102 10.70 2.47 14.40
C LEU A 102 10.18 3.62 15.27
N THR A 103 9.23 4.37 14.73
CA THR A 103 8.57 5.48 15.44
C THR A 103 7.10 5.16 15.69
N PRO A 104 6.45 5.82 16.67
CA PRO A 104 5.01 5.63 16.91
C PRO A 104 4.18 5.89 15.64
N PHE A 105 4.62 6.83 14.80
CA PHE A 105 3.97 7.13 13.53
C PHE A 105 4.17 6.03 12.48
N SER A 106 5.37 5.44 12.38
CA SER A 106 5.60 4.31 11.48
C SER A 106 4.82 3.05 11.89
N ILE A 107 4.66 2.81 13.19
CA ILE A 107 3.80 1.73 13.70
C ILE A 107 2.33 2.01 13.38
N LEU A 108 1.86 3.25 13.60
CA LEU A 108 0.49 3.67 13.28
C LEU A 108 0.14 3.41 11.82
N THR A 109 1.03 3.83 10.90
CA THR A 109 0.88 3.61 9.46
C THR A 109 1.01 2.14 9.07
N GLY A 110 1.88 1.38 9.73
CA GLY A 110 1.93 -0.09 9.66
C GLY A 110 0.59 -0.75 9.94
N CYS A 111 -0.05 -0.38 11.06
CA CYS A 111 -1.39 -0.86 11.41
C CYS A 111 -2.46 -0.37 10.43
N ALA A 112 -2.36 0.87 9.95
CA ALA A 112 -3.29 1.44 8.97
C ALA A 112 -3.30 0.64 7.67
N VAL A 113 -2.13 0.36 7.09
CA VAL A 113 -2.00 -0.41 5.85
C VAL A 113 -2.46 -1.85 6.04
N ALA A 114 -2.12 -2.50 7.15
CA ALA A 114 -2.60 -3.84 7.47
C ALA A 114 -4.13 -3.90 7.56
N CYS A 115 -4.75 -2.91 8.22
CA CYS A 115 -6.21 -2.80 8.33
C CYS A 115 -6.87 -2.54 6.96
N GLY A 116 -6.27 -1.65 6.15
CA GLY A 116 -6.76 -1.36 4.81
C GLY A 116 -6.66 -2.54 3.85
N TYR A 117 -5.58 -3.32 3.91
CA TYR A 117 -5.46 -4.55 3.13
C TYR A 117 -6.43 -5.63 3.60
N ALA A 118 -6.69 -5.72 4.91
CA ALA A 118 -7.73 -6.61 5.43
C ALA A 118 -9.12 -6.21 4.91
N LEU A 119 -9.42 -4.91 4.80
CA LEU A 119 -10.66 -4.42 4.20
C LEU A 119 -10.75 -4.73 2.70
N LEU A 120 -9.68 -4.49 1.93
CA LEU A 120 -9.60 -4.86 0.51
C LEU A 120 -9.81 -6.37 0.31
N GLY A 121 -9.14 -7.19 1.11
CA GLY A 121 -9.28 -8.64 1.08
C GLY A 121 -10.69 -9.10 1.45
N ALA A 122 -11.30 -8.52 2.47
CA ALA A 122 -12.65 -8.84 2.91
C ALA A 122 -13.71 -8.46 1.86
N THR A 123 -13.62 -7.25 1.30
CA THR A 123 -14.55 -6.79 0.26
C THR A 123 -14.38 -7.54 -1.06
N TRP A 124 -13.14 -7.86 -1.45
CA TRP A 124 -12.87 -8.74 -2.59
C TRP A 124 -13.46 -10.15 -2.38
N THR A 125 -13.24 -10.73 -1.20
CA THR A 125 -13.78 -12.05 -0.86
C THR A 125 -15.31 -12.04 -0.86
N ALA A 126 -15.93 -11.01 -0.30
CA ALA A 126 -17.39 -10.84 -0.31
C ALA A 126 -17.97 -10.73 -1.73
N MET A 127 -17.25 -10.08 -2.65
CA MET A 127 -17.62 -9.97 -4.06
C MET A 127 -17.49 -11.32 -4.80
N LYS A 128 -16.49 -12.13 -4.47
CA LYS A 128 -16.16 -13.38 -5.19
C LYS A 128 -16.79 -14.66 -4.62
N THR A 129 -17.43 -14.59 -3.46
CA THR A 129 -17.98 -15.75 -2.74
C THR A 129 -19.48 -15.64 -2.49
N GLU A 130 -20.11 -16.73 -2.08
CA GLU A 130 -21.55 -16.80 -1.78
C GLU A 130 -21.82 -17.44 -0.41
N GLY A 131 -23.07 -17.36 0.06
CA GLY A 131 -23.54 -18.03 1.27
C GLY A 131 -22.83 -17.58 2.57
N ALA A 132 -22.47 -18.55 3.40
CA ALA A 132 -21.89 -18.31 4.72
C ALA A 132 -20.54 -17.55 4.66
N LEU A 133 -19.69 -17.87 3.68
CA LEU A 133 -18.37 -17.23 3.53
C LEU A 133 -18.51 -15.75 3.17
N ARG A 134 -19.45 -15.41 2.28
CA ARG A 134 -19.77 -14.01 1.94
C ARG A 134 -20.24 -13.22 3.16
N ASN A 135 -21.11 -13.81 3.97
CA ASN A 135 -21.61 -13.16 5.19
C ASN A 135 -20.50 -12.94 6.23
N TRP A 136 -19.61 -13.92 6.39
CA TRP A 136 -18.43 -13.78 7.25
C TRP A 136 -17.51 -12.67 6.75
N ALA A 137 -17.27 -12.59 5.44
CA ALA A 137 -16.44 -11.58 4.81
C ALA A 137 -17.02 -10.16 5.02
N PHE A 138 -18.33 -9.96 4.89
CA PHE A 138 -18.96 -8.67 5.23
C PHE A 138 -18.86 -8.32 6.71
N GLY A 139 -18.98 -9.30 7.61
CA GLY A 139 -18.77 -9.05 9.06
C GLY A 139 -17.33 -8.67 9.42
N LEU A 140 -16.34 -9.13 8.63
CA LEU A 140 -14.97 -8.65 8.73
C LEU A 140 -14.82 -7.26 8.09
N ALA A 141 -15.41 -7.03 6.93
CA ALA A 141 -15.37 -5.75 6.22
C ALA A 141 -15.95 -4.60 7.06
N ASP A 142 -17.05 -4.83 7.81
CA ASP A 142 -17.64 -3.80 8.68
C ASP A 142 -16.67 -3.36 9.79
N ARG A 143 -16.03 -4.32 10.47
CA ARG A 143 -15.02 -4.06 11.51
C ARG A 143 -13.78 -3.38 10.94
N MET A 144 -13.28 -3.86 9.80
CA MET A 144 -12.09 -3.27 9.15
C MET A 144 -12.40 -1.90 8.55
N CYS A 145 -13.63 -1.65 8.09
CA CYS A 145 -14.04 -0.33 7.60
C CYS A 145 -13.93 0.71 8.72
N ILE A 146 -14.44 0.41 9.91
CA ILE A 146 -14.31 1.31 11.06
C ILE A 146 -12.84 1.56 11.39
N GLY A 147 -12.01 0.50 11.40
CA GLY A 147 -10.57 0.60 11.61
C GLY A 147 -9.88 1.48 10.59
N VAL A 148 -10.16 1.31 9.30
CA VAL A 148 -9.58 2.14 8.22
C VAL A 148 -9.99 3.59 8.37
N LEU A 149 -11.25 3.89 8.68
CA LEU A 149 -11.69 5.27 8.90
C LEU A 149 -10.98 5.92 10.09
N PHE A 150 -10.82 5.18 11.19
CA PHE A 150 -10.05 5.63 12.34
C PHE A 150 -8.59 5.92 11.97
N PHE A 151 -7.91 4.96 11.33
CA PHE A 151 -6.51 5.11 10.94
C PHE A 151 -6.31 6.21 9.90
N MET A 152 -7.26 6.41 8.98
CA MET A 152 -7.21 7.48 7.98
C MET A 152 -7.18 8.85 8.67
N VAL A 153 -8.04 9.07 9.67
CA VAL A 153 -8.04 10.29 10.47
C VAL A 153 -6.76 10.40 11.29
N ALA A 154 -6.35 9.32 11.97
CA ALA A 154 -5.16 9.31 12.81
C ALA A 154 -3.87 9.61 12.02
N VAL A 155 -3.70 9.00 10.85
CA VAL A 155 -2.56 9.24 9.96
C VAL A 155 -2.63 10.64 9.36
N SER A 156 -3.81 11.15 8.97
CA SER A 156 -3.94 12.52 8.45
C SER A 156 -3.54 13.57 9.48
N ILE A 157 -4.00 13.39 10.72
CA ILE A 157 -3.62 14.25 11.85
C ILE A 157 -2.13 14.10 12.15
N GLY A 158 -1.63 12.87 12.27
CA GLY A 158 -0.20 12.61 12.51
C GLY A 158 0.69 13.25 11.45
N THR A 159 0.33 13.13 10.17
CA THR A 159 1.07 13.70 9.04
C THR A 159 1.13 15.23 9.12
N ALA A 160 0.05 15.88 9.56
CA ALA A 160 0.06 17.33 9.77
C ALA A 160 0.96 17.74 10.96
N TYR A 161 1.07 16.91 11.99
CA TYR A 161 1.94 17.18 13.14
C TYR A 161 3.42 16.86 12.91
N LEU A 162 3.76 16.07 11.89
CA LEU A 162 5.14 15.69 11.58
C LEU A 162 6.01 16.88 11.15
N SER A 163 5.43 17.84 10.43
CA SER A 163 6.18 18.98 9.92
C SER A 163 5.30 20.20 9.74
N ASP A 164 5.77 21.34 10.25
CA ASP A 164 5.16 22.65 10.04
C ASP A 164 5.07 23.00 8.55
N GLU A 165 5.96 22.45 7.71
CA GLU A 165 5.90 22.63 6.27
C GLU A 165 4.71 21.89 5.66
N ILE A 166 4.44 20.66 6.11
CA ILE A 166 3.27 19.88 5.67
C ILE A 166 1.99 20.56 6.15
N ALA A 167 1.93 20.96 7.42
CA ALA A 167 0.81 21.71 7.96
C ALA A 167 0.59 23.02 7.18
N GLY A 168 1.67 23.77 6.91
CA GLY A 168 1.64 24.97 6.10
C GLY A 168 1.09 24.71 4.70
N ARG A 169 1.50 23.64 4.03
CA ARG A 169 0.97 23.27 2.70
C ARG A 169 -0.54 23.04 2.73
N TRP A 170 -1.06 22.34 3.73
CA TRP A 170 -2.49 21.99 3.80
C TRP A 170 -3.38 23.12 4.34
N PHE A 171 -2.91 23.89 5.31
CA PHE A 171 -3.75 24.82 6.06
C PHE A 171 -3.50 26.30 5.74
N SER A 172 -2.43 26.65 5.00
CA SER A 172 -2.20 28.04 4.59
C SER A 172 -3.13 28.49 3.45
N TRP A 173 -3.39 29.79 3.40
CA TRP A 173 -4.09 30.42 2.28
C TRP A 173 -3.08 30.78 1.17
N PRO A 174 -3.33 30.50 -0.13
CA PRO A 174 -4.55 29.95 -0.75
C PRO A 174 -4.65 28.42 -0.78
N ASN A 175 -3.61 27.70 -0.38
CA ASN A 175 -3.48 26.26 -0.62
C ASN A 175 -4.66 25.45 -0.04
N ILE A 176 -5.21 25.86 1.10
CA ILE A 176 -6.40 25.25 1.69
C ILE A 176 -7.58 25.19 0.71
N GLY A 177 -7.80 26.23 -0.11
CA GLY A 177 -8.89 26.25 -1.08
C GLY A 177 -8.66 25.28 -2.24
N TRP A 178 -7.42 25.17 -2.71
CA TRP A 178 -7.02 24.27 -3.80
C TRP A 178 -6.95 22.81 -3.36
N LEU A 179 -6.56 22.55 -2.11
CA LEU A 179 -6.36 21.21 -1.58
C LEU A 179 -7.57 20.65 -0.84
N ALA A 180 -8.51 21.48 -0.37
CA ALA A 180 -9.75 21.06 0.29
C ALA A 180 -10.58 20.00 -0.46
N PRO A 181 -10.63 19.95 -1.81
CA PRO A 181 -11.32 18.88 -2.51
C PRO A 181 -10.84 17.47 -2.12
N VAL A 182 -9.55 17.28 -1.82
CA VAL A 182 -8.99 15.97 -1.47
C VAL A 182 -9.61 15.41 -0.17
N PRO A 183 -9.56 16.08 0.99
CA PRO A 183 -10.17 15.60 2.22
C PRO A 183 -11.71 15.56 2.14
N VAL A 184 -12.35 16.48 1.42
CA VAL A 184 -13.81 16.48 1.25
C VAL A 184 -14.28 15.25 0.46
N ILE A 185 -13.63 14.96 -0.67
CA ILE A 185 -13.92 13.76 -1.46
C ILE A 185 -13.60 12.50 -0.66
N THR A 186 -12.49 12.50 0.08
CA THR A 186 -12.11 11.37 0.97
C THR A 186 -13.20 11.10 2.01
N ALA A 187 -13.73 12.14 2.69
CA ALA A 187 -14.81 12.00 3.65
C ALA A 187 -16.11 11.50 2.99
N LEU A 188 -16.43 11.98 1.78
CA LEU A 188 -17.59 11.50 1.04
C LEU A 188 -17.45 10.02 0.67
N VAL A 189 -16.30 9.61 0.12
CA VAL A 189 -16.01 8.22 -0.24
C VAL A 189 -16.04 7.31 1.00
N ALA A 190 -15.49 7.77 2.12
CA ALA A 190 -15.57 7.08 3.40
C ALA A 190 -17.02 6.82 3.85
N LEU A 191 -17.90 7.83 3.76
CA LEU A 191 -19.31 7.70 4.09
C LEU A 191 -20.05 6.75 3.15
N LEU A 192 -19.77 6.83 1.85
CA LEU A 192 -20.33 5.93 0.85
C LEU A 192 -19.85 4.49 1.08
N LEU A 193 -18.58 4.30 1.40
CA LEU A 193 -17.99 2.99 1.70
C LEU A 193 -18.67 2.37 2.91
N PHE A 194 -18.79 3.12 4.01
CA PHE A 194 -19.46 2.68 5.22
C PHE A 194 -20.91 2.26 4.96
N ARG A 195 -21.65 3.04 4.16
CA ARG A 195 -23.02 2.70 3.76
C ARG A 195 -23.06 1.45 2.88
N ALA A 196 -22.17 1.33 1.90
CA ALA A 196 -22.12 0.20 0.98
C ALA A 196 -21.79 -1.12 1.71
N VAL A 197 -20.85 -1.08 2.66
CA VAL A 197 -20.50 -2.24 3.50
C VAL A 197 -21.70 -2.67 4.35
N ARG A 198 -22.41 -1.73 4.97
CA ARG A 198 -23.61 -2.03 5.78
C ARG A 198 -24.79 -2.55 4.97
N ARG A 199 -24.97 -2.03 3.74
CA ARG A 199 -25.97 -2.51 2.79
C ARG A 199 -25.60 -3.86 2.16
N ARG A 200 -24.36 -4.32 2.36
CA ARG A 200 -23.80 -5.54 1.77
C ARG A 200 -23.83 -5.52 0.24
N ASP A 201 -23.60 -4.33 -0.32
CA ASP A 201 -23.48 -4.12 -1.75
C ASP A 201 -22.34 -5.00 -2.31
N GLU A 202 -22.52 -5.55 -3.51
CA GLU A 202 -21.61 -6.58 -4.03
C GLU A 202 -20.28 -6.02 -4.52
N ILE A 203 -20.32 -4.90 -5.25
CA ILE A 203 -19.14 -4.34 -5.95
C ILE A 203 -18.67 -3.03 -5.30
N ALA A 204 -19.64 -2.19 -4.89
CA ALA A 204 -19.36 -0.85 -4.39
C ALA A 204 -18.33 -0.79 -3.25
N PRO A 205 -18.36 -1.69 -2.22
CA PRO A 205 -17.38 -1.64 -1.13
C PRO A 205 -15.93 -1.82 -1.61
N PHE A 206 -15.70 -2.73 -2.56
CA PHE A 206 -14.36 -2.97 -3.09
C PHE A 206 -13.85 -1.76 -3.87
N VAL A 207 -14.67 -1.22 -4.78
CA VAL A 207 -14.31 -0.05 -5.60
C VAL A 207 -14.09 1.19 -4.74
N LEU A 208 -14.97 1.46 -3.77
CA LEU A 208 -14.84 2.59 -2.87
C LEU A 208 -13.60 2.47 -1.96
N THR A 209 -13.24 1.25 -1.57
CA THR A 209 -11.98 1.01 -0.83
C THR A 209 -10.76 1.34 -1.70
N LEU A 210 -10.74 0.94 -2.99
CA LEU A 210 -9.67 1.32 -3.92
C LEU A 210 -9.57 2.83 -4.10
N ILE A 211 -10.70 3.52 -4.27
CA ILE A 211 -10.74 4.99 -4.38
C ILE A 211 -10.20 5.64 -3.10
N LEU A 212 -10.57 5.12 -1.93
CA LEU A 212 -10.10 5.63 -0.65
C LEU A 212 -8.56 5.49 -0.52
N PHE A 213 -8.01 4.34 -0.92
CA PHE A 213 -6.56 4.13 -0.98
C PHE A 213 -5.88 5.11 -1.95
N LEU A 214 -6.43 5.30 -3.15
CA LEU A 214 -5.92 6.25 -4.13
C LEU A 214 -5.91 7.68 -3.59
N LEU A 215 -6.99 8.11 -2.94
CA LEU A 215 -7.07 9.44 -2.32
C LEU A 215 -6.07 9.60 -1.18
N GLY A 216 -5.84 8.55 -0.37
CA GLY A 216 -4.79 8.55 0.63
C GLY A 216 -3.39 8.71 0.02
N PHE A 217 -3.08 7.97 -1.05
CA PHE A 217 -1.82 8.12 -1.77
C PHE A 217 -1.66 9.51 -2.38
N ILE A 218 -2.72 10.09 -2.95
CA ILE A 218 -2.71 11.47 -3.45
C ILE A 218 -2.43 12.45 -2.31
N GLY A 219 -3.08 12.29 -1.17
CA GLY A 219 -2.85 13.11 0.02
C GLY A 219 -1.39 13.07 0.48
N LEU A 220 -0.79 11.88 0.54
CA LEU A 220 0.63 11.72 0.87
C LEU A 220 1.54 12.35 -0.19
N GLY A 221 1.22 12.19 -1.48
CA GLY A 221 1.96 12.80 -2.58
C GLY A 221 1.96 14.34 -2.49
N VAL A 222 0.80 14.93 -2.21
CA VAL A 222 0.67 16.38 -1.97
C VAL A 222 1.48 16.81 -0.73
N SER A 223 1.41 16.04 0.35
CA SER A 223 2.16 16.35 1.58
C SER A 223 3.67 16.36 1.35
N LEU A 224 4.18 15.48 0.48
CA LEU A 224 5.61 15.35 0.22
C LEU A 224 6.13 16.27 -0.87
N TRP A 225 5.29 16.62 -1.85
CA TRP A 225 5.70 17.41 -3.02
C TRP A 225 6.40 18.73 -2.64
N PRO A 226 7.57 19.06 -3.22
CA PRO A 226 8.33 18.35 -4.27
C PRO A 226 9.47 17.46 -3.73
N ALA A 227 9.48 17.16 -2.42
CA ALA A 227 10.51 16.35 -1.78
C ALA A 227 10.34 14.86 -2.11
N ILE A 228 11.44 14.22 -2.52
CA ILE A 228 11.55 12.76 -2.63
C ILE A 228 12.26 12.16 -1.43
N ILE A 229 13.01 12.96 -0.66
CA ILE A 229 13.46 12.59 0.68
C ILE A 229 13.24 13.81 1.58
N PRO A 230 12.19 13.80 2.41
CA PRO A 230 11.92 14.89 3.35
C PRO A 230 13.02 15.05 4.39
N PRO A 231 13.31 16.29 4.85
CA PRO A 231 12.73 17.56 4.38
C PRO A 231 13.50 18.22 3.21
N GLY A 232 14.69 17.71 2.85
CA GLY A 232 15.67 18.53 2.11
C GLY A 232 15.95 18.18 0.64
N ILE A 233 15.61 16.98 0.17
CA ILE A 233 15.99 16.53 -1.18
C ILE A 233 14.77 16.48 -2.08
N THR A 234 14.78 17.31 -3.10
CA THR A 234 13.72 17.40 -4.11
C THR A 234 13.86 16.33 -5.20
N ILE A 235 12.77 16.05 -5.91
CA ILE A 235 12.77 15.15 -7.08
C ILE A 235 13.81 15.56 -8.14
N TRP A 236 14.09 16.86 -8.27
CA TRP A 236 15.04 17.39 -9.26
C TRP A 236 16.49 17.16 -8.84
N GLN A 237 16.78 17.29 -7.54
CA GLN A 237 18.13 17.05 -6.99
C GLN A 237 18.49 15.57 -6.99
N ALA A 238 17.51 14.69 -6.78
CA ALA A 238 17.74 13.25 -6.78
C ALA A 238 17.61 12.60 -8.17
N ALA A 239 17.27 13.36 -9.20
CA ALA A 239 17.06 12.86 -10.56
C ALA A 239 18.32 12.19 -11.11
N GLY A 240 18.17 11.01 -11.69
CA GLY A 240 19.23 10.32 -12.44
C GLY A 240 19.56 11.03 -13.75
N ASP A 241 20.55 10.49 -14.47
CA ASP A 241 20.94 11.01 -15.78
C ASP A 241 19.76 11.01 -16.78
N PRO A 242 19.55 12.08 -17.57
CA PRO A 242 18.45 12.16 -18.52
C PRO A 242 18.38 11.01 -19.52
N GLY A 243 19.52 10.44 -19.92
CA GLY A 243 19.58 9.28 -20.81
C GLY A 243 18.97 8.03 -20.16
N SER A 244 19.33 7.76 -18.90
CA SER A 244 18.77 6.66 -18.12
C SER A 244 17.27 6.84 -17.86
N GLN A 245 16.83 8.06 -17.54
CA GLN A 245 15.41 8.36 -17.34
C GLN A 245 14.59 8.22 -18.62
N THR A 246 15.13 8.66 -19.76
CA THR A 246 14.47 8.51 -21.06
C THR A 246 14.34 7.04 -21.44
N PHE A 247 15.39 6.25 -21.22
CA PHE A 247 15.35 4.80 -21.44
C PHE A 247 14.27 4.13 -20.59
N LEU A 248 14.23 4.45 -19.29
CA LEU A 248 13.20 3.93 -18.38
C LEU A 248 11.79 4.36 -18.83
N LEU A 249 11.61 5.62 -19.23
CA LEU A 249 10.32 6.15 -19.68
C LEU A 249 9.79 5.38 -20.90
N VAL A 250 10.65 5.13 -21.89
CA VAL A 250 10.27 4.33 -23.07
C VAL A 250 9.84 2.93 -22.65
N GLY A 251 10.62 2.29 -21.76
CA GLY A 251 10.26 0.98 -21.21
C GLY A 251 8.92 1.00 -20.48
N VAL A 252 8.67 1.99 -19.63
CA VAL A 252 7.43 2.13 -18.85
C VAL A 252 6.23 2.37 -19.78
N VAL A 253 6.34 3.26 -20.76
CA VAL A 253 5.25 3.60 -21.70
C VAL A 253 4.83 2.41 -22.56
N VAL A 254 5.73 1.48 -22.85
CA VAL A 254 5.41 0.27 -23.61
C VAL A 254 4.96 -0.86 -22.68
N LEU A 255 5.76 -1.19 -21.67
CA LEU A 255 5.56 -2.38 -20.84
C LEU A 255 4.39 -2.24 -19.88
N VAL A 256 4.19 -1.08 -19.24
CA VAL A 256 3.10 -0.92 -18.27
C VAL A 256 1.73 -1.10 -18.93
N PRO A 257 1.41 -0.48 -20.09
CA PRO A 257 0.16 -0.76 -20.78
C PRO A 257 0.00 -2.22 -21.20
N CYS A 258 1.06 -2.89 -21.66
CA CYS A 258 1.01 -4.31 -21.98
C CYS A 258 0.68 -5.17 -20.74
N ILE A 259 1.34 -4.92 -19.61
CA ILE A 259 1.11 -5.64 -18.34
C ILE A 259 -0.32 -5.40 -17.85
N LEU A 260 -0.80 -4.15 -17.89
CA LEU A 260 -2.16 -3.79 -17.50
C LEU A 260 -3.19 -4.43 -18.43
N GLY A 261 -2.96 -4.45 -19.74
CA GLY A 261 -3.84 -5.06 -20.74
C GLY A 261 -3.98 -6.57 -20.52
N TYR A 262 -2.86 -7.28 -20.36
CA TYR A 262 -2.87 -8.71 -20.01
C TYR A 262 -3.57 -8.97 -18.68
N THR A 263 -3.28 -8.16 -17.65
CA THR A 263 -3.92 -8.30 -16.33
C THR A 263 -5.42 -8.09 -16.44
N ALA A 264 -5.88 -7.04 -17.13
CA ALA A 264 -7.29 -6.77 -17.35
C ALA A 264 -7.99 -7.93 -18.09
N MET A 265 -7.34 -8.50 -19.11
CA MET A 265 -7.84 -9.68 -19.82
C MET A 265 -7.99 -10.87 -18.88
N THR A 266 -6.98 -11.18 -18.05
CA THR A 266 -7.05 -12.26 -17.06
C THR A 266 -8.22 -12.05 -16.09
N TYR A 267 -8.36 -10.85 -15.53
CA TYR A 267 -9.47 -10.55 -14.61
C TYR A 267 -10.85 -10.60 -15.30
N TRP A 268 -10.92 -10.24 -16.58
CA TRP A 268 -12.14 -10.32 -17.37
C TRP A 268 -12.56 -11.78 -17.64
N ILE A 269 -11.59 -12.64 -18.00
CA ILE A 269 -11.81 -14.07 -18.21
C ILE A 269 -12.29 -14.74 -16.91
N PHE A 270 -11.64 -14.43 -15.77
CA PHE A 270 -11.96 -15.02 -14.46
C PHE A 270 -12.93 -14.17 -13.61
N ARG A 271 -13.87 -13.46 -14.25
CA ARG A 271 -14.80 -12.56 -13.55
C ARG A 271 -15.83 -13.28 -12.68
N GLY A 272 -16.10 -14.57 -12.93
CA GLY A 272 -17.07 -15.37 -12.19
C GLY A 272 -16.79 -15.51 -10.69
N LYS A 273 -17.80 -15.99 -9.95
CA LYS A 273 -17.69 -16.34 -8.53
C LYS A 273 -17.13 -17.74 -8.35
N VAL A 274 -16.43 -17.95 -7.24
CA VAL A 274 -15.90 -19.25 -6.88
C VAL A 274 -17.01 -20.06 -6.20
N LYS A 275 -17.39 -21.19 -6.80
CA LYS A 275 -18.38 -22.13 -6.24
C LYS A 275 -17.66 -23.26 -5.50
N ALA A 276 -18.27 -23.78 -4.43
CA ALA A 276 -17.68 -24.84 -3.60
C ALA A 276 -17.41 -26.14 -4.38
N ASP A 277 -18.21 -26.43 -5.41
CA ASP A 277 -18.07 -27.64 -6.24
C ASP A 277 -17.15 -27.47 -7.46
N GLY A 278 -16.60 -26.26 -7.66
CA GLY A 278 -15.66 -25.96 -8.73
C GLY A 278 -14.23 -26.28 -8.31
N GLY A 279 -13.87 -27.57 -8.25
CA GLY A 279 -12.48 -27.98 -8.25
C GLY A 279 -11.78 -27.39 -9.48
N TYR A 280 -10.58 -26.83 -9.29
CA TYR A 280 -9.75 -26.33 -10.39
C TYR A 280 -9.46 -27.46 -11.39
N HIS A 281 -10.20 -27.46 -12.50
CA HIS A 281 -9.86 -28.14 -13.76
C HIS A 281 -10.33 -27.26 -14.92
#